data_AF-A0A0N0GF58-F1
#
_entry.id   AF-A0A0N0GF58-F1
#
_cell.length_a   1.000
_cell.length_b   1.000
_cell.length_c   1.000
_cell.angle_alpha   90.00
_cell.angle_beta   90.00
_cell.angle_gamma   90.00
#
_symmetry.space_group_name_H-M   'P 1'
#
loop_
_entity.id
_entity.type
_entity.pdbx_description
1 polymer ?
#
loop_
_entity_poly.entity_id
_entity_poly.type
_entity_poly.pdbx_seq_one_letter_code
_entity_poly.pdbx_strand_id
1 'polypeptide(L)'
;MNQPQSNSMNPFGDAAADFLLQLMASLLPVASGDGAQWQQKALNMIDALLRTLCYKRAKGELEISIGVIRHYLALQNLVQFYIEGQQGLIPELAYLPIKAYFETGLPGFNPQLAGDPSKWDAEVFNQHGYLTGQFARTLSMMMDTYGHIFADKFPEIDMLDVLLNDRLIAVMIPTLEKSASEAASLGKLYISSIRLMMAQNLGYRLEGTRADVLDTKATNAPNPYLIISDELAYYFAAGIAVMFAQARSLGFMMVAAVQDIQGLKRGEAADEAPSMLANTKVKWVLALEDPEDTYDYIRKAGGEAYYSVLTGYDQNTGGAYQAQGAANIERRNKIELGELKKLQAGEGMLIFKEAVIPASSFYIPDDHKKTSKLSARINRFLQVERPDYSRLPQSAERISKQDTHSVDYIAAQLRRVEKPYYPSLEDPILDQVVATARHLDSIQRFDVPAEQRGIALFQAARKALHAAEAQGLTGYFHQPKPDLEPEEMLGDDGEDDFEIPEEAYD
;
A
#
# COMPACT_ATOMS: atom_id res chain seq x y z
N MET A 1 -14.15 18.34 -23.09
CA MET A 1 -14.16 17.72 -21.75
C MET A 1 -12.92 18.20 -21.02
N ASN A 2 -13.06 18.96 -19.93
CA ASN A 2 -11.91 19.31 -19.09
C ASN A 2 -11.44 18.03 -18.40
N GLN A 3 -10.21 17.63 -18.65
CA GLN A 3 -9.59 16.50 -17.94
C GLN A 3 -9.40 16.90 -16.47
N PRO A 4 -9.55 15.96 -15.51
CA PRO A 4 -9.36 16.23 -14.09
C PRO A 4 -7.95 16.76 -13.83
N GLN A 5 -7.77 17.71 -12.91
CA GLN A 5 -6.47 18.36 -12.64
C GLN A 5 -5.64 17.67 -11.55
N SER A 6 -5.93 16.40 -11.25
CA SER A 6 -5.22 15.60 -10.24
C SER A 6 -5.10 14.15 -10.70
N ASN A 7 -4.15 13.41 -10.13
CA ASN A 7 -4.12 11.95 -10.20
C ASN A 7 -5.12 11.32 -9.22
N SER A 8 -5.52 10.07 -9.49
CA SER A 8 -6.42 9.31 -8.60
C SER A 8 -5.67 8.53 -7.51
N MET A 9 -6.35 8.32 -6.38
CA MET A 9 -5.84 7.67 -5.18
C MET A 9 -6.98 6.93 -4.47
N ASN A 10 -6.74 5.70 -4.01
CA ASN A 10 -7.74 4.92 -3.27
C ASN A 10 -7.16 4.46 -1.92
N PRO A 11 -7.43 5.19 -0.83
CA PRO A 11 -6.91 4.83 0.49
C PRO A 11 -7.59 3.60 1.11
N PHE A 12 -8.64 3.06 0.48
CA PHE A 12 -9.38 1.89 0.96
C PHE A 12 -9.02 0.58 0.23
N GLY A 13 -8.21 0.66 -0.84
CA GLY A 13 -7.94 -0.46 -1.75
C GLY A 13 -7.24 -1.64 -1.07
N ASP A 14 -6.07 -1.39 -0.46
CA ASP A 14 -5.11 -2.44 -0.06
C ASP A 14 -4.75 -2.46 1.43
N ALA A 15 -5.67 -2.05 2.31
CA ALA A 15 -5.47 -2.12 3.76
C ALA A 15 -6.25 -3.28 4.43
N ALA A 16 -5.86 -3.64 5.64
CA ALA A 16 -6.60 -4.57 6.50
C ALA A 16 -7.87 -3.91 7.07
N ALA A 17 -8.88 -4.71 7.42
CA ALA A 17 -10.17 -4.22 7.89
C ALA A 17 -10.06 -3.26 9.09
N ASP A 18 -9.21 -3.59 10.08
CA ASP A 18 -9.02 -2.76 11.27
C ASP A 18 -8.43 -1.38 10.92
N PHE A 19 -7.52 -1.33 9.95
CA PHE A 19 -6.97 -0.06 9.47
C PHE A 19 -8.05 0.76 8.74
N LEU A 20 -8.83 0.13 7.86
CA LEU A 20 -9.93 0.78 7.15
C LEU A 20 -10.97 1.35 8.13
N LEU A 21 -11.25 0.62 9.21
CA LEU A 21 -12.14 1.08 10.27
C LEU A 21 -11.58 2.31 10.98
N GLN A 22 -10.30 2.28 11.38
CA GLN A 22 -9.63 3.42 12.01
C GLN A 22 -9.61 4.65 11.09
N LEU A 23 -9.36 4.45 9.79
CA LEU A 23 -9.43 5.49 8.79
C LEU A 23 -10.84 6.10 8.75
N MET A 24 -11.89 5.29 8.63
CA MET A 24 -13.27 5.77 8.62
C MET A 24 -13.64 6.49 9.91
N ALA A 25 -13.23 5.97 11.08
CA ALA A 25 -13.49 6.57 12.37
C ALA A 25 -12.83 7.94 12.51
N SER A 26 -11.58 8.11 12.04
CA SER A 26 -10.83 9.36 12.13
C SER A 26 -11.45 10.54 11.38
N LEU A 27 -12.26 10.23 10.36
CA LEU A 27 -12.94 11.20 9.51
C LEU A 27 -14.29 11.63 10.06
N LEU A 28 -14.80 10.92 11.06
CA LEU A 28 -16.05 11.31 11.72
C LEU A 28 -15.78 12.47 12.69
N PRO A 29 -16.72 13.41 12.85
CA PRO A 29 -16.62 14.42 13.89
C PRO A 29 -16.69 13.77 15.28
N VAL A 30 -16.05 14.40 16.26
CA VAL A 30 -16.15 13.98 17.66
C VAL A 30 -17.58 14.20 18.15
N ALA A 31 -18.27 13.13 18.55
CA ALA A 31 -19.59 13.22 19.18
C ALA A 31 -19.50 13.12 20.70
N SER A 32 -20.47 13.73 21.39
CA SER A 32 -20.64 13.64 22.86
C SER A 32 -22.07 13.25 23.23
N GLY A 33 -22.26 12.73 24.44
CA GLY A 33 -23.58 12.29 24.93
C GLY A 33 -24.17 11.15 24.09
N ASP A 34 -25.47 11.23 23.82
CA ASP A 34 -26.19 10.21 23.03
C ASP A 34 -25.63 10.05 21.61
N GLY A 35 -25.07 11.12 21.03
CA GLY A 35 -24.43 11.07 19.71
C GLY A 35 -23.23 10.11 19.67
N ALA A 36 -22.47 9.99 20.76
CA ALA A 36 -21.35 9.08 20.86
C ALA A 36 -21.79 7.60 20.85
N GLN A 37 -22.94 7.28 21.45
CA GLN A 37 -23.49 5.92 21.42
C GLN A 37 -23.91 5.53 19.99
N TRP A 38 -24.58 6.44 19.28
CA TRP A 38 -24.96 6.22 17.88
C TRP A 38 -23.75 6.08 16.96
N GLN A 39 -22.73 6.91 17.18
CA GLN A 39 -21.46 6.82 16.46
C GLN A 39 -20.77 5.46 16.69
N GLN A 40 -20.73 4.97 17.94
CA GLN A 40 -20.15 3.65 18.23
C GLN A 40 -20.93 2.51 17.54
N LYS A 41 -22.26 2.57 17.53
CA LYS A 41 -23.08 1.59 16.78
C LYS A 41 -22.82 1.66 15.28
N ALA A 42 -22.63 2.86 14.74
CA ALA A 42 -22.32 3.06 13.33
C ALA A 42 -20.93 2.51 12.97
N LEU A 43 -19.96 2.65 13.87
CA LEU A 43 -18.62 2.04 13.74
C LEU A 43 -18.69 0.51 13.76
N ASN A 44 -19.50 -0.09 14.63
CA ASN A 44 -19.68 -1.55 14.65
C ASN A 44 -20.32 -2.06 13.35
N MET A 45 -21.30 -1.32 12.81
CA MET A 45 -21.92 -1.64 11.52
C MET A 45 -20.90 -1.57 10.37
N ILE A 46 -20.12 -0.49 10.29
CA ILE A 46 -19.15 -0.35 9.20
C ILE A 46 -17.98 -1.32 9.34
N ASP A 47 -17.57 -1.69 10.55
CA ASP A 47 -16.58 -2.74 10.78
C ASP A 47 -17.07 -4.08 10.20
N ALA A 48 -18.32 -4.45 10.48
CA ALA A 48 -18.92 -5.65 9.91
C ALA A 48 -18.90 -5.64 8.37
N LEU A 49 -19.27 -4.50 7.76
CA LEU A 49 -19.19 -4.32 6.30
C LEU A 49 -17.75 -4.45 5.79
N LEU A 50 -16.79 -3.74 6.38
CA LEU A 50 -15.39 -3.69 5.93
C LEU A 50 -14.72 -5.06 6.03
N ARG A 51 -14.99 -5.85 7.07
CA ARG A 51 -14.50 -7.22 7.22
C ARG A 51 -15.00 -8.12 6.09
N THR A 52 -16.29 -8.06 5.76
CA THR A 52 -16.85 -8.83 4.66
C THR A 52 -16.32 -8.37 3.30
N LEU A 53 -16.17 -7.06 3.07
CA LEU A 53 -15.55 -6.54 1.85
C LEU A 53 -14.09 -6.98 1.72
N CYS A 54 -13.31 -6.97 2.80
CA CYS A 54 -11.93 -7.48 2.80
C CYS A 54 -11.87 -8.97 2.47
N TYR A 55 -12.80 -9.78 2.96
CA TYR A 55 -12.92 -11.19 2.58
C TYR A 55 -13.22 -11.34 1.09
N LYS A 56 -14.20 -10.61 0.55
CA LYS A 56 -14.53 -10.66 -0.88
C LYS A 56 -13.39 -10.17 -1.78
N ARG A 57 -12.65 -9.15 -1.35
CA ARG A 57 -11.40 -8.71 -1.99
C ARG A 57 -10.34 -9.81 -2.00
N ALA A 58 -10.10 -10.46 -0.87
CA ALA A 58 -9.14 -11.56 -0.77
C ALA A 58 -9.52 -12.76 -1.67
N LYS A 59 -10.82 -13.01 -1.86
CA LYS A 59 -11.33 -14.02 -2.79
C LYS A 59 -11.28 -13.59 -4.27
N GLY A 60 -11.02 -12.31 -4.55
CA GLY A 60 -11.00 -11.73 -5.89
C GLY A 60 -12.39 -11.48 -6.48
N GLU A 61 -13.43 -11.37 -5.65
CA GLU A 61 -14.81 -11.12 -6.11
C GLU A 61 -15.09 -9.65 -6.39
N LEU A 62 -14.39 -8.74 -5.71
CA LEU A 62 -14.52 -7.30 -5.87
C LEU A 62 -13.25 -6.58 -5.45
N GLU A 63 -13.14 -5.31 -5.84
CA GLU A 63 -12.14 -4.39 -5.31
C GLU A 63 -12.80 -3.34 -4.44
N ILE A 64 -12.15 -2.99 -3.33
CA ILE A 64 -12.70 -2.03 -2.37
C ILE A 64 -12.40 -0.62 -2.88
N SER A 65 -13.45 0.19 -2.95
CA SER A 65 -13.36 1.63 -3.21
C SER A 65 -14.42 2.32 -2.38
N ILE A 66 -14.35 3.64 -2.26
CA ILE A 66 -15.37 4.40 -1.53
C ILE A 66 -16.76 4.27 -2.17
N GLY A 67 -16.82 4.09 -3.50
CA GLY A 67 -18.07 3.79 -4.21
C GLY A 67 -18.66 2.42 -3.83
N VAL A 68 -17.81 1.40 -3.68
CA VAL A 68 -18.23 0.05 -3.23
C VAL A 68 -18.70 0.09 -1.77
N ILE A 69 -17.99 0.82 -0.90
CA ILE A 69 -18.41 1.02 0.50
C ILE A 69 -19.78 1.69 0.53
N ARG A 70 -19.99 2.81 -0.19
CA ARG A 70 -21.29 3.50 -0.27
C ARG A 70 -22.40 2.60 -0.81
N HIS A 71 -22.11 1.78 -1.82
CA HIS A 71 -23.07 0.84 -2.40
C HIS A 71 -23.55 -0.19 -1.37
N TYR A 72 -22.63 -0.88 -0.69
CA TYR A 72 -22.97 -1.91 0.29
C TYR A 72 -23.36 -1.36 1.66
N LEU A 73 -23.14 -0.07 1.92
CA LEU A 73 -23.66 0.58 3.13
C LEU A 73 -25.19 0.69 3.09
N ALA A 74 -25.81 0.69 1.90
CA ALA A 74 -27.26 0.67 1.78
C ALA A 74 -27.82 -0.68 2.27
N LEU A 75 -28.80 -0.64 3.19
CA LEU A 75 -29.38 -1.83 3.84
C LEU A 75 -29.76 -2.96 2.87
N GLN A 76 -30.37 -2.63 1.74
CA GLN A 76 -30.81 -3.61 0.73
C GLN A 76 -29.65 -4.37 0.07
N ASN A 77 -28.47 -3.75 0.00
CA ASN A 77 -27.27 -4.37 -0.52
C ASN A 77 -26.51 -5.08 0.61
N LEU A 78 -26.49 -4.49 1.81
CA LEU A 78 -25.85 -5.08 2.98
C LEU A 78 -26.46 -6.44 3.36
N VAL A 79 -27.79 -6.58 3.24
CA VAL A 79 -28.49 -7.84 3.58
C VAL A 79 -28.09 -8.99 2.65
N GLN A 80 -27.58 -8.71 1.44
CA GLN A 80 -27.11 -9.77 0.54
C GLN A 80 -25.96 -10.54 1.18
N PHE A 81 -25.04 -9.86 1.87
CA PHE A 81 -23.97 -10.53 2.62
C PHE A 81 -24.51 -11.37 3.79
N TYR A 82 -25.60 -10.93 4.41
CA TYR A 82 -26.26 -11.72 5.45
C TYR A 82 -26.84 -13.02 4.86
N ILE A 83 -27.55 -12.92 3.74
CA ILE A 83 -28.15 -14.06 3.03
C ILE A 83 -27.08 -15.03 2.51
N GLU A 84 -26.02 -14.51 1.89
CA GLU A 84 -24.88 -15.33 1.44
C GLU A 84 -24.22 -16.10 2.59
N GLY A 85 -24.12 -15.47 3.76
CA GLY A 85 -23.62 -16.11 4.98
C GLY A 85 -24.55 -17.23 5.48
N GLN A 86 -25.88 -17.03 5.46
CA GLN A 86 -26.84 -18.09 5.77
C GLN A 86 -26.75 -19.28 4.81
N GLN A 87 -26.38 -19.04 3.55
CA GLN A 87 -26.16 -20.07 2.53
C GLN A 87 -24.79 -20.77 2.64
N GLY A 88 -23.91 -20.33 3.55
CA GLY A 88 -22.57 -20.88 3.71
C GLY A 88 -21.57 -20.45 2.63
N LEU A 89 -21.88 -19.40 1.84
CA LEU A 89 -20.98 -18.87 0.81
C LEU A 89 -19.87 -17.98 1.39
N ILE A 90 -20.09 -17.46 2.61
CA ILE A 90 -19.14 -16.70 3.39
C ILE A 90 -18.74 -17.55 4.62
N PRO A 91 -17.43 -17.76 4.87
CA PRO A 91 -16.94 -18.47 6.04
C PRO A 91 -17.46 -17.82 7.33
N GLU A 92 -17.69 -18.65 8.34
CA GLU A 92 -18.26 -18.21 9.62
C GLU A 92 -17.52 -17.00 10.20
N LEU A 93 -16.18 -17.00 10.20
CA LEU A 93 -15.37 -15.90 10.71
C LEU A 93 -15.67 -14.54 10.03
N ALA A 94 -15.90 -14.54 8.72
CA ALA A 94 -16.22 -13.32 7.96
C ALA A 94 -17.72 -12.97 8.00
N TYR A 95 -18.58 -13.93 8.32
CA TYR A 95 -20.03 -13.76 8.42
C TYR A 95 -20.49 -13.28 9.81
N LEU A 96 -19.85 -13.74 10.89
CA LEU A 96 -20.21 -13.43 12.27
C LEU A 96 -20.45 -11.93 12.54
N PRO A 97 -19.59 -10.99 12.07
CA PRO A 97 -19.83 -9.56 12.28
C PRO A 97 -21.13 -9.06 11.63
N ILE A 98 -21.39 -9.46 10.38
CA ILE A 98 -22.62 -9.11 9.66
C ILE A 98 -23.84 -9.74 10.34
N LYS A 99 -23.74 -11.01 10.74
CA LYS A 99 -24.79 -11.71 11.49
C LYS A 99 -25.12 -10.97 12.78
N ALA A 100 -24.12 -10.61 13.57
CA ALA A 100 -24.31 -9.87 14.82
C ALA A 100 -24.97 -8.50 14.57
N TYR A 101 -24.55 -7.78 13.53
CA TYR A 101 -25.18 -6.51 13.17
C TYR A 101 -26.69 -6.67 12.88
N PHE A 102 -27.08 -7.61 12.02
CA PHE A 102 -28.48 -7.81 11.67
C PHE A 102 -29.33 -8.41 12.80
N GLU A 103 -28.83 -9.40 13.51
CA GLU A 103 -29.62 -10.13 14.52
C GLU A 103 -29.65 -9.44 15.89
N THR A 104 -28.63 -8.65 16.22
CA THR A 104 -28.51 -8.01 17.55
C THR A 104 -28.39 -6.49 17.47
N GLY A 105 -27.70 -5.98 16.46
CA GLY A 105 -27.43 -4.55 16.28
C GLY A 105 -28.57 -3.77 15.62
N LEU A 106 -29.50 -4.45 14.96
CA LEU A 106 -30.59 -3.86 14.18
C LEU A 106 -31.96 -4.31 14.69
N PRO A 107 -32.54 -3.58 15.67
CA PRO A 107 -33.86 -3.89 16.22
C PRO A 107 -34.94 -4.00 15.15
N GLY A 108 -35.84 -4.98 15.30
CA GLY A 108 -36.94 -5.22 14.36
C GLY A 108 -36.57 -6.06 13.13
N PHE A 109 -35.29 -6.39 12.94
CA PHE A 109 -34.89 -7.27 11.84
C PHE A 109 -35.36 -8.71 12.09
N ASN A 110 -35.99 -9.31 11.08
CA ASN A 110 -36.43 -10.70 11.10
C ASN A 110 -35.61 -11.53 10.09
N PRO A 111 -34.76 -12.47 10.55
CA PRO A 111 -33.97 -13.35 9.69
C PRO A 111 -34.77 -14.11 8.62
N GLN A 112 -36.00 -14.52 8.91
CA GLN A 112 -36.84 -15.27 7.96
C GLN A 112 -37.35 -14.39 6.81
N LEU A 113 -37.34 -13.06 6.99
CA LEU A 113 -37.79 -12.08 6.01
C LEU A 113 -36.63 -11.35 5.33
N ALA A 114 -35.38 -11.78 5.55
CA ALA A 114 -34.18 -11.13 5.02
C ALA A 114 -34.20 -10.98 3.49
N GLY A 115 -34.79 -11.94 2.77
CA GLY A 115 -34.88 -11.90 1.30
C GLY A 115 -35.98 -11.01 0.72
N ASP A 116 -36.86 -10.43 1.54
CA ASP A 116 -38.02 -9.65 1.10
C ASP A 116 -38.08 -8.28 1.78
N PRO A 117 -37.41 -7.25 1.21
CA PRO A 117 -37.37 -5.90 1.77
C PRO A 117 -38.75 -5.24 1.95
N SER A 118 -39.78 -5.68 1.23
CA SER A 118 -41.13 -5.11 1.33
C SER A 118 -41.83 -5.44 2.65
N LYS A 119 -41.35 -6.47 3.36
CA LYS A 119 -41.91 -6.95 4.63
C LYS A 119 -41.09 -6.53 5.85
N TRP A 120 -40.03 -5.76 5.67
CA TRP A 120 -39.23 -5.28 6.78
C TRP A 120 -39.99 -4.22 7.59
N ASP A 121 -39.80 -4.24 8.91
CA ASP A 121 -40.36 -3.23 9.79
C ASP A 121 -39.76 -1.85 9.44
N ALA A 122 -40.59 -0.80 9.50
CA ALA A 122 -40.15 0.58 9.29
C ALA A 122 -39.04 0.98 10.27
N GLU A 123 -39.04 0.41 11.47
CA GLU A 123 -38.02 0.64 12.49
C GLU A 123 -36.62 0.19 12.03
N VAL A 124 -36.53 -0.89 11.24
CA VAL A 124 -35.25 -1.37 10.67
C VAL A 124 -34.64 -0.29 9.77
N PHE A 125 -35.45 0.32 8.91
CA PHE A 125 -35.01 1.39 8.03
C PHE A 125 -34.61 2.65 8.81
N ASN A 126 -35.37 3.02 9.84
CA ASN A 126 -35.07 4.18 10.68
C ASN A 126 -33.74 4.00 11.42
N GLN A 127 -33.56 2.85 12.10
CA GLN A 127 -32.35 2.53 12.85
C GLN A 127 -31.12 2.52 11.93
N HIS A 128 -31.19 1.84 10.79
CA HIS A 128 -30.10 1.83 9.82
C HIS A 128 -29.82 3.22 9.22
N GLY A 129 -30.87 4.02 8.98
CA GLY A 129 -30.77 5.41 8.53
C GLY A 129 -29.97 6.30 9.49
N TYR A 130 -30.19 6.17 10.81
CA TYR A 130 -29.43 6.93 11.81
C TYR A 130 -27.94 6.57 11.82
N LEU A 131 -27.60 5.29 11.59
CA LEU A 131 -26.21 4.84 11.54
C LEU A 131 -25.50 5.29 10.27
N THR A 132 -26.13 5.11 9.11
CA THR A 132 -25.56 5.51 7.82
C THR A 132 -25.43 7.03 7.68
N GLY A 133 -26.34 7.79 8.30
CA GLY A 133 -26.28 9.25 8.36
C GLY A 133 -24.99 9.80 8.96
N GLN A 134 -24.32 9.06 9.85
CA GLN A 134 -23.03 9.46 10.43
C GLN A 134 -21.93 9.59 9.36
N PHE A 135 -21.97 8.75 8.32
CA PHE A 135 -20.95 8.70 7.27
C PHE A 135 -21.28 9.58 6.05
N ALA A 136 -22.52 10.09 5.96
CA ALA A 136 -23.02 10.76 4.76
C ALA A 136 -22.12 11.92 4.31
N ARG A 137 -21.67 12.77 5.24
CA ARG A 137 -20.80 13.92 4.94
C ARG A 137 -19.46 13.46 4.34
N THR A 138 -18.82 12.48 4.96
CA THR A 138 -17.50 11.97 4.53
C THR A 138 -17.61 11.28 3.18
N LEU A 139 -18.63 10.44 2.98
CA LEU A 139 -18.87 9.75 1.71
C LEU A 139 -19.18 10.73 0.58
N SER A 140 -20.01 11.75 0.82
CA SER A 140 -20.30 12.78 -0.18
C SER A 140 -19.07 13.63 -0.51
N MET A 141 -18.23 13.96 0.47
CA MET A 141 -16.97 14.67 0.20
C MET A 141 -16.07 13.86 -0.75
N MET A 142 -15.88 12.57 -0.49
CA MET A 142 -15.02 11.71 -1.32
C MET A 142 -15.62 11.39 -2.69
N MET A 143 -16.92 11.12 -2.77
CA MET A 143 -17.57 10.70 -4.02
C MET A 143 -18.01 11.88 -4.89
N ASP A 144 -18.64 12.88 -4.28
CA ASP A 144 -19.34 13.93 -5.01
C ASP A 144 -18.39 15.12 -5.27
N THR A 145 -17.60 15.55 -4.26
CA THR A 145 -16.64 16.66 -4.41
C THR A 145 -15.31 16.21 -5.01
N TYR A 146 -14.73 15.13 -4.48
CA TYR A 146 -13.41 14.63 -4.86
C TYR A 146 -13.46 13.28 -5.58
N GLY A 147 -14.58 12.95 -6.23
CA GLY A 147 -14.75 11.67 -6.93
C GLY A 147 -13.71 11.43 -8.02
N HIS A 148 -13.24 12.49 -8.68
CA HIS A 148 -12.15 12.43 -9.65
C HIS A 148 -10.79 12.01 -9.07
N ILE A 149 -10.65 11.99 -7.73
CA ILE A 149 -9.48 11.49 -7.02
C ILE A 149 -9.79 10.11 -6.40
N PHE A 150 -10.90 9.99 -5.66
CA PHE A 150 -11.13 8.84 -4.78
C PHE A 150 -12.06 7.75 -5.32
N ALA A 151 -12.77 7.97 -6.44
CA ALA A 151 -13.77 7.01 -6.93
C ALA A 151 -13.15 5.80 -7.64
N ASP A 152 -11.93 5.94 -8.15
CA ASP A 152 -11.24 4.89 -8.91
C ASP A 152 -10.92 3.68 -8.02
N LYS A 153 -11.20 2.47 -8.55
CA LYS A 153 -10.86 1.23 -7.85
C LYS A 153 -9.37 0.94 -7.92
N PHE A 154 -8.79 1.17 -9.09
CA PHE A 154 -7.36 1.03 -9.37
C PHE A 154 -6.76 2.44 -9.51
N PRO A 155 -6.25 3.03 -8.43
CA PRO A 155 -5.75 4.39 -8.47
C PRO A 155 -4.46 4.51 -9.27
N GLU A 156 -4.17 5.71 -9.76
CA GLU A 156 -2.88 6.05 -10.37
C GLU A 156 -1.75 6.13 -9.34
N ILE A 157 -2.07 6.53 -8.11
CA ILE A 157 -1.13 6.62 -6.99
C ILE A 157 -1.30 5.39 -6.09
N ASP A 158 -0.26 4.56 -6.06
CA ASP A 158 -0.02 3.58 -5.00
C ASP A 158 1.07 4.12 -4.06
N MET A 159 0.71 4.31 -2.80
CA MET A 159 1.64 4.86 -1.79
C MET A 159 2.77 3.88 -1.45
N LEU A 160 2.61 2.57 -1.70
CA LEU A 160 3.64 1.55 -1.56
C LEU A 160 4.66 1.65 -2.67
N ASP A 161 4.21 1.70 -3.91
CA ASP A 161 5.07 1.97 -5.05
C ASP A 161 5.82 3.31 -4.92
N VAL A 162 5.14 4.38 -4.47
CA VAL A 162 5.77 5.69 -4.26
C VAL A 162 6.99 5.60 -3.35
N LEU A 163 6.88 4.80 -2.28
CA LEU A 163 7.93 4.68 -1.29
C LEU A 163 9.02 3.68 -1.67
N LEU A 164 8.64 2.48 -2.12
CA LEU A 164 9.58 1.42 -2.47
C LEU A 164 10.46 1.82 -3.67
N ASN A 165 9.92 2.64 -4.57
CA ASN A 165 10.59 3.04 -5.80
C ASN A 165 10.98 4.53 -5.82
N ASP A 166 11.07 5.18 -4.65
CA ASP A 166 11.51 6.58 -4.48
C ASP A 166 10.83 7.57 -5.46
N ARG A 167 9.52 7.43 -5.67
CA ARG A 167 8.77 8.32 -6.57
C ARG A 167 8.40 9.63 -5.88
N LEU A 168 8.26 10.68 -6.68
CA LEU A 168 7.82 11.98 -6.19
C LEU A 168 6.29 12.08 -6.20
N ILE A 169 5.73 12.47 -5.06
CA ILE A 169 4.32 12.83 -4.91
C ILE A 169 4.20 14.25 -4.36
N ALA A 170 3.33 15.05 -4.95
CA ALA A 170 2.98 16.38 -4.47
C ALA A 170 1.48 16.45 -4.21
N VAL A 171 1.09 16.69 -2.96
CA VAL A 171 -0.31 16.79 -2.53
C VAL A 171 -0.62 18.25 -2.19
N MET A 172 -1.62 18.81 -2.86
CA MET A 172 -2.08 20.18 -2.62
C MET A 172 -3.44 20.14 -1.92
N ILE A 173 -3.50 20.63 -0.67
CA ILE A 173 -4.75 20.74 0.09
C ILE A 173 -5.28 22.17 -0.08
N PRO A 174 -6.51 22.37 -0.62
CA PRO A 174 -7.06 23.70 -0.86
C PRO A 174 -7.59 24.31 0.44
N THR A 175 -6.71 24.87 1.27
CA THR A 175 -7.04 25.44 2.59
C THR A 175 -7.81 26.76 2.52
N LEU A 176 -7.67 27.54 1.43
CA LEU A 176 -8.34 28.83 1.24
C LEU A 176 -9.71 28.73 0.55
N GLU A 177 -9.89 27.73 -0.32
CA GLU A 177 -11.12 27.58 -1.10
C GLU A 177 -12.21 26.81 -0.35
N LYS A 178 -11.83 26.08 0.71
CA LYS A 178 -12.69 25.13 1.43
C LYS A 178 -12.75 25.44 2.92
N SER A 179 -13.73 24.83 3.59
CA SER A 179 -13.83 24.95 5.04
C SER A 179 -12.66 24.26 5.74
N ALA A 180 -12.24 24.79 6.89
CA ALA A 180 -11.16 24.20 7.68
C ALA A 180 -11.43 22.73 8.05
N SER A 181 -12.70 22.36 8.29
CA SER A 181 -13.09 20.97 8.57
C SER A 181 -12.87 20.04 7.38
N GLU A 182 -13.06 20.53 6.15
CA GLU A 182 -12.87 19.74 4.92
C GLU A 182 -11.38 19.56 4.63
N ALA A 183 -10.59 20.65 4.76
CA ALA A 183 -9.13 20.58 4.62
C ALA A 183 -8.49 19.64 5.66
N ALA A 184 -8.94 19.69 6.91
CA ALA A 184 -8.50 18.75 7.95
C ALA A 184 -8.86 17.30 7.61
N SER A 185 -10.04 17.05 7.05
CA SER A 185 -10.44 15.69 6.63
C SER A 185 -9.56 15.15 5.50
N LEU A 186 -9.23 15.98 4.51
CA LEU A 186 -8.31 15.61 3.43
C LEU A 186 -6.90 15.31 3.94
N GLY A 187 -6.37 16.14 4.84
CA GLY A 187 -5.05 15.86 5.39
C GLY A 187 -5.03 14.67 6.35
N LYS A 188 -6.14 14.37 7.05
CA LYS A 188 -6.29 13.10 7.78
C LYS A 188 -6.22 11.89 6.84
N LEU A 189 -6.82 11.94 5.65
CA LEU A 189 -6.69 10.88 4.64
C LEU A 189 -5.24 10.73 4.17
N TYR A 190 -4.57 11.84 3.88
CA TYR A 190 -3.17 11.85 3.45
C TYR A 190 -2.23 11.27 4.51
N ILE A 191 -2.30 11.76 5.76
CA ILE A 191 -1.48 11.29 6.87
C ILE A 191 -1.78 9.81 7.19
N SER A 192 -3.05 9.40 7.13
CA SER A 192 -3.41 7.99 7.32
C SER A 192 -2.81 7.11 6.22
N SER A 193 -2.81 7.57 4.97
CA SER A 193 -2.20 6.84 3.87
C SER A 193 -0.69 6.68 4.08
N ILE A 194 0.02 7.73 4.51
CA ILE A 194 1.44 7.62 4.90
C ILE A 194 1.61 6.65 6.07
N ARG A 195 0.72 6.69 7.07
CA ARG A 195 0.79 5.77 8.22
C ARG A 195 0.62 4.32 7.82
N LEU A 196 -0.37 4.01 6.97
CA LEU A 196 -0.57 2.67 6.43
C LEU A 196 0.73 2.19 5.80
N MET A 197 1.35 3.07 5.02
CA MET A 197 2.59 2.75 4.35
C MET A 197 3.73 2.42 5.28
N MET A 198 3.94 3.28 6.28
CA MET A 198 4.95 3.05 7.30
C MET A 198 4.70 1.73 8.03
N ALA A 199 3.43 1.43 8.37
CA ALA A 199 3.04 0.20 9.05
C ALA A 199 3.28 -1.07 8.23
N GLN A 200 3.01 -1.03 6.92
CA GLN A 200 3.28 -2.16 6.01
C GLN A 200 4.79 -2.44 5.91
N ASN A 201 5.61 -1.38 5.89
CA ASN A 201 7.07 -1.51 5.86
C ASN A 201 7.72 -1.96 7.18
N LEU A 202 7.01 -1.85 8.31
CA LEU A 202 7.50 -2.36 9.62
C LEU A 202 7.60 -3.91 9.66
N GLY A 203 7.05 -4.59 8.65
CA GLY A 203 7.15 -6.03 8.49
C GLY A 203 5.78 -6.71 8.62
N TYR A 204 5.30 -7.26 7.51
CA TYR A 204 4.07 -8.07 7.47
C TYR A 204 4.32 -9.56 7.81
N ARG A 205 5.56 -10.04 7.67
CA ARG A 205 5.94 -11.44 7.94
C ARG A 205 6.76 -11.53 9.22
N LEU A 206 6.18 -12.15 10.25
CA LEU A 206 6.88 -12.44 11.52
C LEU A 206 7.71 -13.73 11.45
N GLU A 207 7.42 -14.59 10.48
CA GLU A 207 8.04 -15.90 10.32
C GLU A 207 8.78 -15.97 8.98
N GLY A 208 10.04 -16.42 9.02
CA GLY A 208 10.92 -16.53 7.86
C GLY A 208 12.38 -16.52 8.26
N THR A 209 13.29 -16.64 7.29
CA THR A 209 14.72 -16.47 7.58
C THR A 209 15.02 -15.00 7.87
N ARG A 210 16.16 -14.72 8.52
CA ARG A 210 16.62 -13.33 8.75
C ARG A 210 16.65 -12.52 7.44
N ALA A 211 17.06 -13.14 6.33
CA ALA A 211 17.06 -12.50 5.03
C ALA A 211 15.64 -12.11 4.58
N ASP A 212 14.67 -13.02 4.77
CA ASP A 212 13.28 -12.81 4.34
C ASP A 212 12.49 -11.82 5.20
N VAL A 213 12.91 -11.58 6.45
CA VAL A 213 12.15 -10.81 7.45
C VAL A 213 12.84 -9.51 7.87
N LEU A 214 14.17 -9.52 8.03
CA LEU A 214 14.94 -8.40 8.60
C LEU A 214 15.77 -7.66 7.55
N ASP A 215 16.32 -8.37 6.57
CA ASP A 215 17.18 -7.76 5.53
C ASP A 215 16.35 -7.30 4.31
N THR A 216 15.09 -7.75 4.17
CA THR A 216 14.05 -7.22 3.27
C THR A 216 13.42 -5.93 3.80
N LYS A 217 14.20 -5.05 4.45
CA LYS A 217 13.73 -3.69 4.68
C LYS A 217 13.42 -3.07 3.33
N ALA A 218 12.15 -2.70 3.17
CA ALA A 218 11.55 -2.10 1.98
C ALA A 218 12.40 -0.99 1.31
N THR A 219 13.26 -0.32 2.06
CA THR A 219 14.18 0.70 1.52
C THR A 219 15.64 0.26 1.76
N ASN A 220 16.26 -0.36 0.76
CA ASN A 220 17.72 -0.53 0.70
C ASN A 220 18.43 0.75 0.22
N ALA A 221 17.68 1.84 0.02
CA ALA A 221 18.23 3.12 -0.38
C ALA A 221 19.23 3.64 0.66
N PRO A 222 20.43 4.11 0.24
CA PRO A 222 21.43 4.66 1.16
C PRO A 222 20.96 5.98 1.81
N ASN A 223 19.95 6.63 1.24
CA ASN A 223 19.39 7.89 1.69
C ASN A 223 17.96 7.70 2.21
N PRO A 224 17.56 8.45 3.24
CA PRO A 224 16.20 8.35 3.76
C PRO A 224 15.18 8.99 2.80
N TYR A 225 14.00 8.38 2.68
CA TYR A 225 12.88 8.96 1.92
C TYR A 225 12.34 10.20 2.66
N LEU A 226 12.27 11.33 1.97
CA LEU A 226 11.94 12.64 2.54
C LEU A 226 10.44 12.94 2.44
N ILE A 227 9.80 13.15 3.58
CA ILE A 227 8.39 13.58 3.68
C ILE A 227 8.36 14.99 4.28
N ILE A 228 7.94 15.96 3.47
CA ILE A 228 7.76 17.35 3.90
C ILE A 228 6.27 17.61 4.07
N SER A 229 5.87 17.89 5.31
CA SER A 229 4.52 18.28 5.68
C SER A 229 4.49 19.79 5.92
N ASP A 230 4.16 20.55 4.88
CA ASP A 230 3.96 21.99 4.99
C ASP A 230 2.66 22.30 5.73
N GLU A 231 2.63 23.39 6.50
CA GLU A 231 1.45 23.86 7.25
C GLU A 231 0.76 22.79 8.13
N LEU A 232 1.55 21.91 8.77
CA LEU A 232 1.05 20.71 9.45
C LEU A 232 -0.03 20.98 10.51
N ALA A 233 -0.03 22.16 11.13
CA ALA A 233 -1.01 22.54 12.14
C ALA A 233 -2.47 22.52 11.64
N TYR A 234 -2.72 22.77 10.34
CA TYR A 234 -4.07 22.85 9.80
C TYR A 234 -4.74 21.48 9.57
N TYR A 235 -3.93 20.44 9.39
CA TYR A 235 -4.42 19.10 9.09
C TYR A 235 -3.79 18.02 9.98
N PHE A 236 -3.40 18.43 11.18
CA PHE A 236 -2.87 17.52 12.18
C PHE A 236 -3.86 16.36 12.43
N ALA A 237 -3.33 15.15 12.47
CA ALA A 237 -4.12 13.93 12.67
C ALA A 237 -3.54 13.11 13.84
N ALA A 238 -4.42 12.56 14.66
CA ALA A 238 -4.03 11.66 15.76
C ALA A 238 -3.19 10.50 15.27
N GLY A 239 -2.10 10.18 15.97
CA GLY A 239 -1.09 9.17 15.70
C GLY A 239 0.13 9.66 14.90
N ILE A 240 0.22 10.96 14.59
CA ILE A 240 1.37 11.52 13.86
C ILE A 240 2.63 11.53 14.74
N ALA A 241 2.52 11.68 16.06
CA ALA A 241 3.67 11.64 16.95
C ALA A 241 4.42 10.30 16.87
N VAL A 242 3.67 9.19 16.71
CA VAL A 242 4.22 7.84 16.52
C VAL A 242 4.96 7.74 15.20
N MET A 243 4.46 8.36 14.13
CA MET A 243 5.15 8.40 12.83
C MET A 243 6.51 9.10 12.97
N PHE A 244 6.58 10.25 13.62
CA PHE A 244 7.85 10.95 13.88
C PHE A 244 8.80 10.16 14.79
N ALA A 245 8.28 9.36 15.73
CA ALA A 245 9.10 8.49 16.57
C ALA A 245 9.74 7.33 15.78
N GLN A 246 8.98 6.72 14.85
CA GLN A 246 9.38 5.53 14.11
C GLN A 246 10.05 5.83 12.76
N ALA A 247 9.93 7.06 12.24
CA ALA A 247 10.48 7.45 10.93
C ALA A 247 11.94 7.02 10.75
N ARG A 248 12.77 7.17 11.79
CA ARG A 248 14.20 6.82 11.74
C ARG A 248 14.46 5.33 11.52
N SER A 249 13.74 4.43 12.20
CA SER A 249 13.98 2.98 12.11
C SER A 249 13.57 2.41 10.75
N LEU A 250 12.65 3.11 10.09
CA LEU A 250 12.06 2.81 8.79
C LEU A 250 12.76 3.51 7.60
N GLY A 251 13.81 4.30 7.83
CA GLY A 251 14.53 4.98 6.74
C GLY A 251 13.83 6.22 6.20
N PHE A 252 13.01 6.91 6.99
CA PHE A 252 12.36 8.16 6.60
C PHE A 252 13.00 9.38 7.27
N MET A 253 13.01 10.49 6.54
CA MET A 253 13.21 11.84 7.08
C MET A 253 11.89 12.58 7.03
N MET A 254 11.33 12.93 8.18
CA MET A 254 10.09 13.72 8.27
C MET A 254 10.41 15.16 8.65
N VAL A 255 9.87 16.10 7.87
CA VAL A 255 9.97 17.54 8.10
C VAL A 255 8.57 18.09 8.33
N ALA A 256 8.30 18.57 9.55
CA ALA A 256 7.09 19.32 9.84
C ALA A 256 7.39 20.82 9.74
N ALA A 257 6.69 21.52 8.85
CA ALA A 257 6.69 22.98 8.84
C ALA A 257 5.41 23.48 9.51
N VAL A 258 5.57 24.42 10.44
CA VAL A 258 4.47 25.07 11.16
C VAL A 258 4.76 26.56 11.24
N GLN A 259 3.70 27.37 11.15
CA GLN A 259 3.81 28.82 11.24
C GLN A 259 4.11 29.25 12.69
N ASP A 260 3.38 28.67 13.64
CA ASP A 260 3.52 28.93 15.06
C ASP A 260 3.18 27.68 15.90
N ILE A 261 3.64 27.66 17.15
CA ILE A 261 3.36 26.56 18.09
C ILE A 261 1.95 26.67 18.67
N GLN A 262 1.38 27.87 18.74
CA GLN A 262 0.01 28.08 19.21
C GLN A 262 -1.00 27.27 18.38
N GLY A 263 -0.81 27.14 17.06
CA GLY A 263 -1.62 26.34 16.17
C GLY A 263 -1.57 24.85 16.49
N LEU A 264 -0.41 24.36 16.93
CA LEU A 264 -0.24 22.98 17.41
C LEU A 264 -0.85 22.73 18.80
N LYS A 265 -1.14 23.77 19.59
CA LYS A 265 -1.79 23.65 20.89
C LYS A 265 -3.33 23.60 20.80
N ARG A 266 -3.91 23.55 19.60
CA ARG A 266 -5.37 23.55 19.38
C ARG A 266 -5.85 22.19 18.88
N GLY A 267 -7.09 21.85 19.23
CA GLY A 267 -7.76 20.65 18.71
C GLY A 267 -7.02 19.35 19.04
N GLU A 268 -7.09 18.38 18.12
CA GLU A 268 -6.44 17.06 18.24
C GLU A 268 -4.90 17.14 18.31
N ALA A 269 -4.30 18.26 17.88
CA ALA A 269 -2.86 18.43 17.90
C ALA A 269 -2.29 18.63 19.32
N ALA A 270 -3.09 19.16 20.25
CA ALA A 270 -2.63 19.58 21.56
C ALA A 270 -2.00 18.43 22.37
N ASP A 271 -2.57 17.23 22.26
CA ASP A 271 -2.16 16.06 23.04
C ASP A 271 -0.88 15.41 22.49
N GLU A 272 -0.65 15.48 21.18
CA GLU A 272 0.45 14.76 20.50
C GLU A 272 1.61 15.66 20.05
N ALA A 273 1.36 16.95 19.83
CA ALA A 273 2.36 17.89 19.35
C ALA A 273 3.61 17.96 20.25
N PRO A 274 3.54 17.95 21.59
CA PRO A 274 4.74 17.93 22.44
C PRO A 274 5.65 16.73 22.15
N SER A 275 5.07 15.54 21.96
CA SER A 275 5.80 14.32 21.63
C SER A 275 6.42 14.39 20.24
N MET A 276 5.70 14.91 19.25
CA MET A 276 6.23 15.16 17.91
C MET A 276 7.42 16.14 17.94
N LEU A 277 7.27 17.26 18.66
CA LEU A 277 8.30 18.29 18.82
C LEU A 277 9.54 17.78 19.58
N ALA A 278 9.37 16.80 20.47
CA ALA A 278 10.49 16.15 21.16
C ALA A 278 11.26 15.17 20.24
N ASN A 279 10.55 14.47 19.35
CA ASN A 279 11.16 13.54 18.39
C ASN A 279 11.89 14.24 17.22
N THR A 280 11.55 15.51 16.95
CA THR A 280 12.24 16.34 15.93
C THR A 280 13.52 16.97 16.47
N LYS A 281 14.66 16.31 16.18
CA LYS A 281 15.99 16.70 16.69
C LYS A 281 16.59 17.96 16.08
N VAL A 282 16.25 18.25 14.82
CA VAL A 282 16.71 19.43 14.10
C VAL A 282 15.57 20.43 14.13
N LYS A 283 15.86 21.68 14.51
CA LYS A 283 14.87 22.77 14.49
C LYS A 283 15.45 23.91 13.67
N TRP A 284 14.79 24.22 12.56
CA TRP A 284 15.12 25.39 11.75
C TRP A 284 14.12 26.48 12.09
N VAL A 285 14.60 27.56 12.70
CA VAL A 285 13.76 28.68 13.13
C VAL A 285 13.93 29.82 12.14
N LEU A 286 12.84 30.23 11.50
CA LEU A 286 12.80 31.38 10.60
C LEU A 286 12.46 32.66 11.36
N ALA A 287 12.37 33.77 10.63
CA ALA A 287 11.98 35.07 11.18
C ALA A 287 10.69 34.97 12.01
N LEU A 288 10.72 35.55 13.21
CA LEU A 288 9.61 35.54 14.16
C LEU A 288 9.44 36.93 14.79
N GLU A 289 8.21 37.44 14.79
CA GLU A 289 7.86 38.72 15.40
C GLU A 289 7.22 38.58 16.78
N ASP A 290 6.54 37.45 17.00
CA ASP A 290 5.73 37.17 18.18
C ASP A 290 6.60 36.76 19.39
N PRO A 291 6.56 37.51 20.52
CA PRO A 291 7.31 37.19 21.73
C PRO A 291 6.68 36.07 22.58
N GLU A 292 5.53 35.52 22.19
CA GLU A 292 4.78 34.57 23.02
C GLU A 292 5.31 33.12 22.92
N ASP A 293 4.41 32.14 22.91
CA ASP A 293 4.68 30.72 23.08
C ASP A 293 5.74 30.17 22.11
N THR A 294 5.73 30.65 20.87
CA THR A 294 6.69 30.21 19.85
C THR A 294 8.11 30.64 20.19
N TYR A 295 8.32 31.90 20.56
CA TYR A 295 9.62 32.39 21.02
C TYR A 295 10.07 31.67 22.28
N ASP A 296 9.16 31.46 23.22
CA ASP A 296 9.47 30.84 24.50
C ASP A 296 9.94 29.39 24.33
N TYR A 297 9.37 28.67 23.36
CA TYR A 297 9.85 27.36 22.95
C TYR A 297 11.23 27.41 22.29
N ILE A 298 11.45 28.33 21.34
CA ILE A 298 12.73 28.49 20.63
C ILE A 298 13.86 28.79 21.62
N ARG A 299 13.61 29.71 22.56
CA ARG A 299 14.54 30.07 23.62
C ARG A 299 14.92 28.87 24.48
N LYS A 300 13.92 28.09 24.91
CA LYS A 300 14.14 26.85 25.69
C LYS A 300 14.89 25.79 24.89
N ALA A 301 14.59 25.65 23.60
CA ALA A 301 15.23 24.69 22.71
C ALA A 301 16.69 25.06 22.38
N GLY A 302 16.98 26.35 22.19
CA GLY A 302 18.34 26.85 21.97
C GLY A 302 19.20 26.80 23.23
N GLY A 303 18.58 26.96 24.41
CA GLY A 303 19.27 26.91 25.69
C GLY A 303 20.04 28.19 26.01
N GLU A 304 20.88 28.11 27.04
CA GLU A 304 21.65 29.24 27.57
C GLU A 304 23.15 28.94 27.52
N ALA A 305 23.95 29.99 27.45
CA ALA A 305 25.41 29.93 27.52
C ALA A 305 25.93 30.94 28.54
N TYR A 306 27.12 30.67 29.06
CA TYR A 306 27.84 31.58 29.94
C TYR A 306 28.68 32.54 29.09
N TYR A 307 28.42 33.83 29.22
CA TYR A 307 29.16 34.89 28.56
C TYR A 307 29.98 35.67 29.58
N SER A 308 31.22 35.96 29.24
CA SER A 308 32.06 36.87 30.02
C SER A 308 31.78 38.29 29.56
N VAL A 309 31.25 39.12 30.46
CA VAL A 309 30.87 40.51 30.20
C VAL A 309 31.80 41.42 30.99
N LEU A 310 32.34 42.45 30.33
CA LEU A 310 33.11 43.49 30.99
C LEU A 310 32.16 44.43 31.74
N THR A 311 32.33 44.52 33.07
CA THR A 311 31.40 45.18 33.99
C THR A 311 31.36 46.71 33.82
N GLY A 312 32.41 47.32 33.24
CA GLY A 312 32.47 48.75 32.98
C GLY A 312 33.83 49.20 32.45
N TYR A 313 33.85 50.42 31.88
CA TYR A 313 35.07 51.15 31.53
C TYR A 313 35.13 52.42 32.37
N ASP A 314 36.28 52.70 32.98
CA ASP A 314 36.50 54.00 33.64
C ASP A 314 37.05 54.97 32.60
N GLN A 315 36.30 56.04 32.32
CA GLN A 315 36.76 57.11 31.43
C GLN A 315 37.44 58.19 32.28
N ASN A 316 38.76 58.12 32.38
CA ASN A 316 39.51 59.13 33.12
C ASN A 316 39.56 60.45 32.34
N THR A 317 39.62 61.59 33.02
CA THR A 317 39.42 62.96 32.49
C THR A 317 40.42 63.39 31.39
N GLY A 318 41.38 62.53 31.02
CA GLY A 318 42.34 62.70 29.93
C GLY A 318 42.10 61.83 28.68
N GLY A 319 40.96 61.15 28.55
CA GLY A 319 40.59 60.41 27.33
C GLY A 319 41.21 59.02 27.17
N ALA A 320 41.93 58.51 28.19
CA ALA A 320 42.44 57.14 28.20
C ALA A 320 41.38 56.17 28.73
N TYR A 321 41.05 55.15 27.94
CA TYR A 321 40.15 54.06 28.34
C TYR A 321 40.93 53.03 29.16
N GLN A 322 40.53 52.82 30.42
CA GLN A 322 41.04 51.72 31.24
C GLN A 322 39.90 50.76 31.57
N ALA A 323 39.99 49.53 31.07
CA ALA A 323 39.03 48.48 31.37
C ALA A 323 39.21 48.02 32.84
N GLN A 324 38.12 47.95 33.61
CA GLN A 324 38.16 47.37 34.96
C GLN A 324 38.46 45.86 34.86
N GLY A 325 39.44 45.38 35.64
CA GLY A 325 39.95 44.00 35.58
C GLY A 325 39.02 42.91 36.12
N ALA A 326 37.75 43.21 36.38
CA ALA A 326 36.76 42.25 36.86
C ALA A 326 35.80 41.89 35.72
N ALA A 327 35.99 40.70 35.14
CA ALA A 327 35.07 40.12 34.18
C ALA A 327 33.95 39.39 34.93
N ASN A 328 32.69 39.75 34.67
CA ASN A 328 31.53 39.08 35.23
C ASN A 328 31.09 37.93 34.31
N ILE A 329 30.77 36.76 34.85
CA ILE A 329 30.24 35.65 34.06
C ILE A 329 28.72 35.65 34.20
N GLU A 330 28.02 35.94 33.11
CA GLU A 330 26.56 36.01 33.06
C GLU A 330 25.99 34.88 32.22
N ARG A 331 24.89 34.27 32.70
CA ARG A 331 24.12 33.30 31.93
C ARG A 331 23.13 34.06 31.04
N ARG A 332 23.22 33.86 29.73
CA ARG A 332 22.30 34.47 28.74
C ARG A 332 21.77 33.42 27.77
N ASN A 333 20.60 33.68 27.20
CA ASN A 333 20.02 32.82 26.16
C ASN A 333 20.93 32.82 24.93
N LYS A 334 21.03 31.68 24.24
CA LYS A 334 21.76 31.59 22.96
C LYS A 334 21.02 32.25 21.79
N ILE A 335 19.71 32.46 21.92
CA ILE A 335 18.86 33.11 20.92
C ILE A 335 18.05 34.20 21.64
N GLU A 336 18.14 35.43 21.14
CA GLU A 336 17.29 36.53 21.56
C GLU A 336 16.24 36.87 20.49
N LEU A 337 15.07 37.35 20.91
CA LEU A 337 13.99 37.72 19.98
C LEU A 337 14.45 38.78 18.96
N GLY A 338 15.31 39.71 19.38
CA GLY A 338 15.85 40.75 18.50
C GLY A 338 16.73 40.19 17.38
N GLU A 339 17.30 38.99 17.52
CA GLU A 339 18.03 38.31 16.45
C GLU A 339 17.08 37.68 15.45
N LEU A 340 16.00 37.04 15.94
CA LEU A 340 14.98 36.43 15.08
C LEU A 340 14.24 37.46 14.23
N LYS A 341 13.98 38.67 14.75
CA LYS A 341 13.35 39.77 13.99
C LYS A 341 14.23 40.33 12.88
N LYS A 342 15.56 40.14 12.94
CA LYS A 342 16.50 40.66 11.94
C LYS A 342 16.68 39.72 10.75
N LEU A 343 16.24 38.46 10.87
CA LEU A 343 16.40 37.45 9.83
C LEU A 343 15.66 37.86 8.56
N GLN A 344 16.31 37.71 7.40
CA GLN A 344 15.68 37.91 6.10
C GLN A 344 15.01 36.63 5.60
N ALA A 345 14.27 36.74 4.49
CA ALA A 345 13.65 35.57 3.85
C ALA A 345 14.71 34.53 3.47
N GLY A 346 14.56 33.32 3.98
CA GLY A 346 15.51 32.22 3.79
C GLY A 346 16.66 32.15 4.81
N GLU A 347 16.81 33.15 5.67
CA GLU A 347 17.72 33.09 6.81
C GLU A 347 17.02 32.50 8.04
N GLY A 348 17.76 31.75 8.84
CA GLY A 348 17.24 31.13 10.05
C GLY A 348 18.32 30.77 11.06
N MET A 349 17.87 30.39 12.26
CA MET A 349 18.71 29.79 13.29
C MET A 349 18.49 28.28 13.28
N LEU A 350 19.54 27.53 12.99
CA LEU A 350 19.55 26.07 13.05
C LEU A 350 19.94 25.64 14.46
N ILE A 351 19.02 24.97 15.15
CA ILE A 351 19.25 24.33 16.43
C ILE A 351 19.44 22.83 16.18
N PHE A 352 20.64 22.34 16.47
CA PHE A 352 20.94 20.91 16.41
C PHE A 352 21.72 20.49 17.65
N LYS A 353 21.12 19.59 18.43
CA LYS A 353 21.61 19.22 19.77
C LYS A 353 21.78 20.49 20.61
N GLU A 354 23.00 20.80 21.04
CA GLU A 354 23.31 21.98 21.86
C GLU A 354 23.77 23.20 21.03
N ALA A 355 24.02 23.00 19.73
CA ALA A 355 24.55 24.03 18.85
C ALA A 355 23.40 24.87 18.27
N VAL A 356 23.60 26.19 18.28
CA VAL A 356 22.76 27.18 17.60
C VAL A 356 23.64 27.83 16.54
N ILE A 357 23.25 27.70 15.28
CA ILE A 357 24.06 28.13 14.13
C ILE A 357 23.18 28.99 13.21
N PRO A 358 23.56 30.24 12.92
CA PRO A 358 22.92 31.02 11.85
C PRO A 358 23.14 30.31 10.51
N ALA A 359 22.05 30.09 9.76
CA ALA A 359 22.07 29.38 8.50
C ALA A 359 21.18 30.08 7.46
N SER A 360 21.56 29.97 6.19
CA SER A 360 20.76 30.42 5.06
C SER A 360 20.33 29.22 4.24
N SER A 361 19.08 29.23 3.78
CA SER A 361 18.54 28.17 2.93
C SER A 361 19.12 28.23 1.52
N PHE A 362 19.15 27.08 0.86
CA PHE A 362 19.47 27.03 -0.56
C PHE A 362 18.33 27.68 -1.35
N TYR A 363 18.65 28.70 -2.14
CA TYR A 363 17.69 29.44 -2.94
C TYR A 363 17.87 29.16 -4.43
N ILE A 364 16.77 28.76 -5.07
CA ILE A 364 16.69 28.64 -6.53
C ILE A 364 15.89 29.84 -7.05
N PRO A 365 16.44 30.63 -8.00
CA PRO A 365 15.70 31.69 -8.69
C PRO A 365 14.48 31.18 -9.47
N ASP A 366 13.41 31.98 -9.56
CA ASP A 366 12.14 31.57 -10.17
C ASP A 366 12.21 31.28 -11.67
N ASP A 367 13.10 31.98 -12.38
CA ASP A 367 13.45 31.75 -13.78
C ASP A 367 14.09 30.38 -14.02
N HIS A 368 14.70 29.78 -12.99
CA HIS A 368 15.20 28.41 -13.04
C HIS A 368 14.14 27.37 -12.66
N LYS A 369 13.09 27.76 -11.92
CA LYS A 369 12.00 26.85 -11.51
C LYS A 369 10.96 26.64 -12.61
N LYS A 370 10.79 27.62 -13.49
CA LYS A 370 9.70 27.68 -14.46
C LYS A 370 10.25 27.65 -15.88
N THR A 371 9.83 26.66 -16.65
CA THR A 371 10.12 26.59 -18.09
C THR A 371 9.10 27.41 -18.87
N SER A 372 9.57 28.28 -19.77
CA SER A 372 8.73 28.98 -20.74
C SER A 372 8.44 28.15 -21.99
N LYS A 373 9.08 26.98 -22.12
CA LYS A 373 9.01 26.14 -23.33
C LYS A 373 8.12 24.91 -23.18
N LEU A 374 8.04 24.32 -21.98
CA LEU A 374 7.29 23.09 -21.75
C LEU A 374 5.96 23.39 -21.06
N SER A 375 4.88 22.79 -21.56
CA SER A 375 3.59 22.77 -20.87
C SER A 375 3.67 21.85 -19.66
N ALA A 376 3.27 22.32 -18.47
CA ALA A 376 3.06 21.43 -17.33
C ALA A 376 1.96 20.40 -17.66
N ARG A 377 2.28 19.12 -17.57
CA ARG A 377 1.33 18.01 -17.79
C ARG A 377 1.46 17.01 -16.65
N ILE A 378 0.32 16.51 -16.21
CA ILE A 378 0.22 15.47 -15.20
C ILE A 378 0.27 14.13 -15.93
N ASN A 379 1.06 13.18 -15.40
CA ASN A 379 1.12 11.81 -15.92
C ASN A 379 -0.26 11.16 -15.81
N ARG A 380 -0.64 10.37 -16.81
CA ARG A 380 -1.92 9.65 -16.82
C ARG A 380 -1.69 8.17 -17.01
N PHE A 381 -2.26 7.37 -16.12
CA PHE A 381 -2.12 5.92 -16.14
C PHE A 381 -3.46 5.26 -16.48
N LEU A 382 -3.37 4.05 -17.02
CA LEU A 382 -4.53 3.24 -17.33
C LEU A 382 -4.91 2.43 -16.08
N GLN A 383 -6.20 2.35 -15.80
CA GLN A 383 -6.70 1.40 -14.81
C GLN A 383 -6.66 0.00 -15.41
N VAL A 384 -5.84 -0.86 -14.83
CA VAL A 384 -5.73 -2.25 -15.24
C VAL A 384 -6.42 -3.10 -14.17
N GLU A 385 -7.55 -3.71 -14.54
CA GLU A 385 -8.27 -4.62 -13.66
C GLU A 385 -7.62 -6.02 -13.62
N ARG A 386 -7.90 -6.78 -12.56
CA ARG A 386 -7.51 -8.18 -12.49
C ARG A 386 -8.19 -8.95 -13.62
N PRO A 387 -7.48 -9.91 -14.26
CA PRO A 387 -8.08 -10.72 -15.31
C PRO A 387 -9.23 -11.55 -14.73
N ASP A 388 -10.40 -11.42 -15.34
CA ASP A 388 -11.55 -12.27 -15.05
C ASP A 388 -11.49 -13.52 -15.93
N TYR A 389 -11.77 -14.69 -15.34
CA TYR A 389 -11.80 -15.97 -16.06
C TYR A 389 -12.75 -15.92 -17.26
N SER A 390 -13.88 -15.21 -17.14
CA SER A 390 -14.84 -15.05 -18.25
C SER A 390 -14.25 -14.37 -19.49
N ARG A 391 -13.15 -13.62 -19.33
CA ARG A 391 -12.47 -12.85 -20.37
C ARG A 391 -11.18 -13.50 -20.85
N LEU A 392 -10.77 -14.61 -20.23
CA LEU A 392 -9.63 -15.38 -20.68
C LEU A 392 -9.98 -16.09 -22.01
N PRO A 393 -8.99 -16.38 -22.86
CA PRO A 393 -9.22 -17.13 -24.10
C PRO A 393 -9.87 -18.49 -23.80
N GLN A 394 -10.62 -19.05 -24.77
CA GLN A 394 -11.29 -20.35 -24.61
C GLN A 394 -10.33 -21.50 -24.22
N SER A 395 -9.04 -21.38 -24.52
CA SER A 395 -8.01 -22.32 -24.11
C SER A 395 -7.65 -22.25 -22.63
N ALA A 396 -8.13 -21.24 -21.89
CA ALA A 396 -7.92 -21.15 -20.46
C ALA A 396 -8.86 -22.14 -19.77
N GLU A 397 -8.27 -23.13 -19.11
CA GLU A 397 -8.99 -24.07 -18.29
C GLU A 397 -8.85 -23.70 -16.81
N ARG A 398 -9.99 -23.69 -16.11
CA ARG A 398 -9.99 -23.47 -14.67
C ARG A 398 -9.43 -24.73 -14.04
N ILE A 399 -8.27 -24.55 -13.42
CA ILE A 399 -7.62 -25.63 -12.69
C ILE A 399 -8.59 -26.24 -11.68
N SER A 400 -8.83 -27.55 -11.80
CA SER A 400 -9.74 -28.29 -10.94
C SER A 400 -9.21 -28.31 -9.50
N LYS A 401 -10.10 -28.05 -8.54
CA LYS A 401 -9.80 -28.18 -7.10
C LYS A 401 -9.81 -29.64 -6.60
N GLN A 402 -10.16 -30.59 -7.45
CA GLN A 402 -10.24 -32.01 -7.06
C GLN A 402 -8.88 -32.70 -7.06
N ASP A 403 -7.93 -32.23 -7.87
CA ASP A 403 -6.59 -32.82 -7.99
C ASP A 403 -5.50 -31.78 -7.73
N THR A 404 -5.45 -31.30 -6.50
CA THR A 404 -4.48 -30.29 -6.04
C THR A 404 -3.04 -30.74 -6.25
N HIS A 405 -2.77 -32.05 -6.21
CA HIS A 405 -1.42 -32.59 -6.31
C HIS A 405 -0.85 -32.46 -7.73
N SER A 406 -1.62 -32.86 -8.75
CA SER A 406 -1.21 -32.69 -10.15
C SER A 406 -1.03 -31.22 -10.51
N VAL A 407 -1.87 -30.36 -9.95
CA VAL A 407 -1.81 -28.90 -10.11
C VAL A 407 -0.53 -28.34 -9.52
N ASP A 408 -0.19 -28.70 -8.29
CA ASP A 408 1.02 -28.26 -7.62
C ASP A 408 2.27 -28.74 -8.37
N TYR A 409 2.25 -29.97 -8.89
CA TYR A 409 3.32 -30.53 -9.72
C TYR A 409 3.52 -29.73 -11.02
N ILE A 410 2.44 -29.50 -11.79
CA ILE A 410 2.50 -28.73 -13.04
C ILE A 410 2.93 -27.28 -12.76
N ALA A 411 2.37 -26.66 -11.72
CA ALA A 411 2.73 -25.30 -11.33
C ALA A 411 4.18 -25.19 -10.88
N ALA A 412 4.71 -26.20 -10.16
CA ALA A 412 6.12 -26.25 -9.78
C ALA A 412 7.03 -26.35 -11.01
N GLN A 413 6.72 -27.23 -11.98
CA GLN A 413 7.50 -27.34 -13.21
C GLN A 413 7.47 -26.07 -14.05
N LEU A 414 6.30 -25.44 -14.21
CA LEU A 414 6.16 -24.17 -14.92
C LEU A 414 6.96 -23.03 -14.26
N ARG A 415 6.97 -22.97 -12.92
CA ARG A 415 7.76 -21.98 -12.17
C ARG A 415 9.26 -22.20 -12.32
N ARG A 416 9.70 -23.45 -12.47
CA ARG A 416 11.11 -23.82 -12.64
C ARG A 416 11.55 -23.84 -14.11
N VAL A 417 10.62 -23.66 -15.05
CA VAL A 417 10.87 -23.78 -16.50
C VAL A 417 11.46 -25.16 -16.84
N GLU A 418 11.05 -26.20 -16.09
CA GLU A 418 11.49 -27.57 -16.31
C GLU A 418 10.59 -28.26 -17.35
N LYS A 419 11.20 -29.03 -18.26
CA LYS A 419 10.44 -29.91 -19.16
C LYS A 419 9.92 -31.12 -18.38
N PRO A 420 8.63 -31.50 -18.55
CA PRO A 420 8.13 -32.71 -17.93
C PRO A 420 8.90 -33.93 -18.44
N TYR A 421 9.34 -34.77 -17.51
CA TYR A 421 10.01 -36.02 -17.81
C TYR A 421 8.97 -37.08 -18.20
N TYR A 422 9.06 -37.59 -19.42
CA TYR A 422 8.32 -38.77 -19.86
C TYR A 422 9.35 -39.85 -20.21
N PRO A 423 9.35 -41.00 -19.53
CA PRO A 423 10.28 -42.07 -19.86
C PRO A 423 10.04 -42.50 -21.31
N SER A 424 11.13 -42.78 -22.03
CA SER A 424 10.99 -43.37 -23.36
C SER A 424 10.41 -44.78 -23.20
N LEU A 425 9.41 -45.14 -24.00
CA LEU A 425 8.72 -46.42 -23.89
C LEU A 425 9.18 -47.36 -25.02
N GLU A 426 9.41 -48.63 -24.69
CA GLU A 426 9.43 -49.73 -25.66
C GLU A 426 7.99 -50.20 -25.86
N ASP A 427 7.40 -49.80 -26.99
CA ASP A 427 6.06 -50.22 -27.39
C ASP A 427 6.16 -50.92 -28.76
N PRO A 428 6.24 -52.27 -28.79
CA PRO A 428 6.39 -53.02 -30.04
C PRO A 428 5.18 -52.86 -30.98
N ILE A 429 4.03 -52.46 -30.45
CA ILE A 429 2.81 -52.23 -31.25
C ILE A 429 2.94 -50.87 -31.94
N LEU A 430 3.24 -49.82 -31.18
CA LEU A 430 3.44 -48.47 -31.72
C LEU A 430 4.61 -48.43 -32.70
N ASP A 431 5.73 -49.10 -32.38
CA ASP A 431 6.90 -49.19 -33.25
C ASP A 431 6.54 -49.81 -34.60
N GLN A 432 5.76 -50.90 -34.60
CA GLN A 432 5.33 -51.54 -35.84
C GLN A 432 4.35 -50.68 -36.64
N VAL A 433 3.47 -49.94 -35.96
CA VAL A 433 2.54 -49.00 -36.61
C VAL A 433 3.31 -47.84 -37.25
N VAL A 434 4.27 -47.24 -36.53
CA VAL A 434 5.13 -46.15 -37.02
C VAL A 434 6.00 -46.63 -38.19
N ALA A 435 6.58 -47.83 -38.11
CA ALA A 435 7.34 -48.42 -39.21
C ALA A 435 6.47 -48.62 -40.45
N THR A 436 5.24 -49.10 -40.27
CA THR A 436 4.28 -49.28 -41.36
C THR A 436 3.86 -47.92 -41.96
N ALA A 437 3.61 -46.91 -41.13
CA ALA A 437 3.30 -45.56 -41.59
C ALA A 437 4.45 -44.96 -42.41
N ARG A 438 5.69 -45.03 -41.91
CA ARG A 438 6.89 -44.57 -42.62
C ARG A 438 7.08 -45.32 -43.95
N HIS A 439 6.80 -46.62 -43.97
CA HIS A 439 6.87 -47.38 -45.21
C HIS A 439 5.82 -46.90 -46.22
N LEU A 440 4.58 -46.70 -45.80
CA LEU A 440 3.50 -46.17 -46.64
C LEU A 440 3.84 -44.76 -47.17
N ASP A 441 4.50 -43.90 -46.38
CA ASP A 441 4.97 -42.58 -46.81
C ASP A 441 6.10 -42.63 -47.84
N SER A 442 6.90 -43.71 -47.84
CA SER A 442 7.98 -43.89 -48.81
C SER A 442 7.50 -44.35 -50.20
N ILE A 443 6.23 -44.77 -50.34
CA ILE A 443 5.67 -45.25 -51.60
C ILE A 443 5.34 -44.07 -52.51
N GLN A 444 6.11 -43.88 -53.58
CA GLN A 444 5.88 -42.83 -54.58
C GLN A 444 5.08 -43.30 -55.80
N ARG A 445 4.83 -44.61 -55.93
CA ARG A 445 4.30 -45.22 -57.16
C ARG A 445 2.80 -45.06 -57.32
N PHE A 446 2.07 -44.92 -56.23
CA PHE A 446 0.61 -44.76 -56.19
C PHE A 446 0.24 -44.06 -54.90
N ASP A 447 -0.85 -43.30 -54.93
CA ASP A 447 -1.42 -42.70 -53.74
C ASP A 447 -2.16 -43.76 -52.92
N VAL A 448 -2.02 -43.73 -51.60
CA VAL A 448 -2.69 -44.65 -50.68
C VAL A 448 -3.82 -43.88 -50.00
N PRO A 449 -5.09 -44.11 -50.36
CA PRO A 449 -6.22 -43.45 -49.73
C PRO A 449 -6.23 -43.64 -48.22
N ALA A 450 -6.71 -42.65 -47.48
CA ALA A 450 -6.75 -42.65 -46.00
C ALA A 450 -7.40 -43.93 -45.43
N GLU A 451 -8.42 -44.47 -46.09
CA GLU A 451 -9.09 -45.72 -45.71
C GLU A 451 -8.15 -46.94 -45.80
N GLN A 452 -7.44 -47.08 -46.93
CA GLN A 452 -6.49 -48.19 -47.13
C GLN A 452 -5.29 -48.06 -46.19
N ARG A 453 -4.86 -46.83 -45.93
CA ARG A 453 -3.82 -46.51 -44.97
C ARG A 453 -4.23 -46.91 -43.55
N GLY A 454 -5.46 -46.57 -43.15
CA GLY A 454 -6.04 -46.97 -41.87
C GLY A 454 -6.12 -48.49 -41.71
N ILE A 455 -6.55 -49.20 -42.76
CA ILE A 455 -6.59 -50.67 -42.77
C ILE A 455 -5.19 -51.26 -42.58
N ALA A 456 -4.18 -50.75 -43.29
CA ALA A 456 -2.81 -51.24 -43.19
C ALA A 456 -2.20 -51.01 -41.79
N LEU A 457 -2.40 -49.82 -41.22
CA LEU A 457 -1.95 -49.50 -39.86
C LEU A 457 -2.66 -50.36 -38.81
N PHE A 458 -3.97 -50.58 -38.94
CA PHE A 458 -4.73 -51.44 -38.05
C PHE A 458 -4.27 -52.91 -38.13
N GLN A 459 -4.03 -53.43 -39.34
CA GLN A 459 -3.51 -54.78 -39.52
C GLN A 459 -2.09 -54.93 -38.95
N ALA A 460 -1.25 -53.92 -39.09
CA ALA A 460 0.08 -53.88 -38.49
C ALA A 460 0.00 -53.90 -36.95
N ALA A 461 -0.85 -53.06 -36.36
CA ALA A 461 -1.10 -53.03 -34.92
C ALA A 461 -1.61 -54.39 -34.41
N ARG A 462 -2.60 -54.99 -35.07
CA ARG A 462 -3.17 -56.28 -34.67
C ARG A 462 -2.15 -57.41 -34.76
N LYS A 463 -1.31 -57.41 -35.80
CA LYS A 463 -0.24 -58.39 -35.96
C LYS A 463 0.81 -58.24 -34.86
N ALA A 464 1.20 -57.02 -34.54
CA ALA A 464 2.16 -56.72 -33.47
C ALA A 464 1.61 -57.08 -32.08
N LEU A 465 0.32 -56.81 -31.83
CA LEU A 465 -0.36 -57.20 -30.59
C LEU A 465 -0.31 -58.71 -30.37
N HIS A 466 -0.69 -59.51 -31.38
CA HIS A 466 -0.63 -60.97 -31.27
C HIS A 466 0.81 -61.49 -31.09
N ALA A 467 1.80 -60.83 -31.71
CA ALA A 467 3.20 -61.16 -31.50
C ALA A 467 3.66 -60.83 -30.07
N ALA A 468 3.24 -59.69 -29.52
CA ALA A 468 3.53 -59.28 -28.15
C ALA A 468 2.87 -60.21 -27.13
N GLU A 469 1.60 -60.59 -27.34
CA GLU A 469 0.88 -61.59 -26.55
C GLU A 469 1.61 -62.95 -26.57
N ALA A 470 2.08 -63.39 -27.74
CA ALA A 470 2.84 -64.64 -27.88
C ALA A 470 4.21 -64.59 -27.20
N GLN A 471 4.80 -63.40 -27.03
CA GLN A 471 6.03 -63.16 -26.29
C GLN A 471 5.80 -63.03 -24.77
N GLY A 472 4.55 -63.13 -24.30
CA GLY A 472 4.20 -63.08 -22.88
C GLY A 472 4.13 -61.67 -22.28
N LEU A 473 4.11 -60.62 -23.11
CA LEU A 473 3.80 -59.27 -22.65
C LEU A 473 2.34 -59.21 -22.18
N THR A 474 2.11 -58.67 -20.99
CA THR A 474 0.78 -58.54 -20.38
C THR A 474 0.60 -57.14 -19.79
N GLY A 475 -0.65 -56.68 -19.65
CA GLY A 475 -0.95 -55.34 -19.16
C GLY A 475 -1.01 -54.31 -20.28
N TYR A 476 -0.19 -53.25 -20.20
CA TYR A 476 -0.23 -52.15 -21.17
C TYR A 476 0.59 -52.37 -22.45
N PHE A 477 1.22 -53.55 -22.61
CA PHE A 477 2.03 -53.96 -23.76
C PHE A 477 3.23 -53.06 -24.11
N HIS A 478 3.59 -52.14 -23.22
CA HIS A 478 4.80 -51.33 -23.29
C HIS A 478 5.57 -51.40 -21.98
N GLN A 479 6.87 -51.15 -22.03
CA GLN A 479 7.74 -51.03 -20.86
C GLN A 479 8.55 -49.74 -20.97
N PRO A 480 8.88 -49.05 -19.87
CA PRO A 480 9.87 -48.00 -19.93
C PRO A 480 11.18 -48.61 -20.42
N LYS A 481 11.80 -47.97 -21.42
CA LYS A 481 13.19 -48.28 -21.76
C LYS A 481 14.00 -48.09 -20.48
N PRO A 482 14.87 -49.05 -20.13
CA PRO A 482 15.91 -48.76 -19.15
C PRO A 482 16.73 -47.62 -19.75
N ASP A 483 16.58 -46.41 -19.21
CA ASP A 483 17.33 -45.26 -19.67
C ASP A 483 18.83 -45.59 -19.58
N LEU A 484 19.58 -45.32 -20.65
CA LEU A 484 21.02 -45.14 -20.54
C LEU A 484 21.25 -44.04 -19.49
N GLU A 485 22.25 -44.22 -18.63
CA GLU A 485 22.52 -43.28 -17.54
C GLU A 485 22.55 -41.82 -18.05
N PRO A 486 22.19 -40.83 -17.22
CA PRO A 486 22.01 -39.42 -17.64
C PRO A 486 23.22 -38.80 -18.37
N GLU A 487 24.39 -39.42 -18.31
CA GLU A 487 25.63 -38.99 -18.96
C GLU A 487 25.56 -39.04 -20.51
N GLU A 488 24.69 -39.84 -21.13
CA GLU A 488 24.62 -39.95 -22.59
C GLU A 488 23.56 -39.03 -23.26
N MET A 489 22.79 -38.25 -22.49
CA MET A 489 21.85 -37.26 -23.02
C MET A 489 22.44 -35.87 -23.26
N LEU A 490 23.68 -35.63 -22.84
CA LEU A 490 24.49 -34.53 -23.37
C LEU A 490 25.08 -35.02 -24.68
N GLY A 491 24.45 -34.62 -25.79
CA GLY A 491 25.11 -34.69 -27.08
C GLY A 491 26.47 -34.02 -27.00
N ASP A 492 27.38 -34.50 -27.85
CA ASP A 492 28.70 -33.94 -28.16
C ASP A 492 28.60 -32.51 -28.73
N ASP A 493 28.00 -31.60 -27.95
CA ASP A 493 28.23 -30.17 -28.04
C ASP A 493 29.40 -29.92 -27.09
N GLY A 494 30.55 -29.65 -27.69
CA GLY A 494 31.87 -29.74 -27.06
C GLY A 494 32.01 -29.07 -25.70
N GLU A 495 33.05 -29.52 -25.00
CA GLU A 495 33.69 -28.85 -23.88
C GLU A 495 33.67 -27.32 -24.05
N ASP A 496 32.69 -26.66 -23.46
CA ASP A 496 32.78 -25.26 -23.06
C ASP A 496 32.24 -25.18 -21.63
N ASP A 497 33.17 -24.89 -20.73
CA ASP A 497 32.98 -24.76 -19.30
C ASP A 497 31.72 -23.96 -18.96
N PHE A 498 30.82 -24.54 -18.18
CA PHE A 498 29.92 -23.77 -17.32
C PHE A 498 30.72 -23.21 -16.13
N GLU A 499 31.70 -22.34 -16.41
CA GLU A 499 32.17 -21.40 -15.42
C GLU A 499 31.06 -20.35 -15.22
N ILE A 500 30.43 -20.42 -14.05
CA ILE A 500 29.57 -19.35 -13.56
C ILE A 500 30.45 -18.09 -13.51
N PRO A 501 30.12 -17.01 -14.24
CA PRO A 501 30.92 -15.79 -14.20
C PRO A 501 31.00 -15.27 -12.75
N GLU A 502 32.18 -14.92 -12.27
CA GLU A 502 32.37 -14.35 -10.92
C GLU A 502 31.52 -13.08 -10.69
N GLU A 503 31.08 -12.41 -11.75
CA GLU A 503 30.14 -11.27 -11.71
C GLU A 503 28.71 -11.65 -11.26
N ALA A 504 28.38 -12.95 -11.15
CA ALA A 504 27.11 -13.43 -10.62
C ALA A 504 27.08 -13.47 -9.07
N TYR A 505 28.19 -13.17 -8.41
CA TYR A 505 28.31 -13.13 -6.95
C TYR A 505 28.39 -11.72 -6.35
N ASP A 506 28.30 -10.66 -7.17
CA ASP A 506 28.28 -9.26 -6.72
C ASP A 506 26.87 -8.64 -6.64
#